data_AF-A0A2G5B5P5-F1
#
_entry.id   AF-A0A2G5B5P5-F1
#
_cell.length_a   1.000
_cell.length_b   1.000
_cell.length_c   1.000
_cell.angle_alpha   90.00
_cell.angle_beta   90.00
_cell.angle_gamma   90.00
#
_symmetry.space_group_name_H-M   'P 1'
#
loop_
_entity.id
_entity.type
_entity.pdbx_description
1 polymer ?
#
loop_
_entity_poly.entity_id
_entity_poly.type
_entity_poly.pdbx_seq_one_letter_code
_entity_poly.pdbx_strand_id
1 'polypeptide(L)'
;MNRQYGEREIHGNSRESEPAEATTNQWQVLYEDKYLKVTEEALIVKLYYFPTLGSRTIYWEEIEWVKIASEANVGWLELKMWGMGFGSIWWNCKARLLNIGNSRNDGRLVNRLSDILATNIVIKVKGACIRPGSFVEHPDAAMAAIGQLIYRNHPHTE
;
A
#
# COMPACT_ATOMS: atom_id res chain seq x y z
N MET A 1 -7.41 -54.02 58.88
CA MET A 1 -7.81 -53.93 57.46
C MET A 1 -7.06 -52.76 56.85
N ASN A 2 -5.91 -53.03 56.24
CA ASN A 2 -5.03 -52.04 55.62
C ASN A 2 -5.27 -52.04 54.11
N ARG A 3 -5.58 -50.88 53.52
CA ARG A 3 -5.46 -50.66 52.07
C ARG A 3 -4.29 -49.71 51.84
N GLN A 4 -3.23 -50.24 51.26
CA GLN A 4 -2.17 -49.46 50.62
C GLN A 4 -2.72 -48.89 49.32
N TYR A 5 -2.59 -47.59 49.11
CA TYR A 5 -2.67 -46.95 47.80
C TYR A 5 -1.32 -46.26 47.57
N GLY A 6 -0.66 -46.63 46.48
CA GLY A 6 0.56 -45.99 46.00
C GLY A 6 0.26 -45.10 44.80
N GLU A 7 0.83 -43.90 44.78
CA GLU A 7 0.84 -42.97 43.65
C GLU A 7 2.21 -42.26 43.69
N ARG A 8 3.19 -42.74 42.91
CA ARG A 8 3.68 -42.19 41.63
C ARG A 8 4.14 -40.73 41.69
N GLU A 9 5.47 -40.57 41.69
CA GLU A 9 6.17 -39.35 41.32
C GLU A 9 5.97 -39.04 39.83
N ILE A 10 5.71 -37.78 39.52
CA ILE A 10 5.89 -37.22 38.17
C ILE A 10 6.59 -35.87 38.30
N HIS A 11 7.88 -35.88 37.95
CA HIS A 11 8.69 -34.71 37.66
C HIS A 11 8.11 -33.96 36.45
N GLY A 12 7.50 -32.81 36.69
CA GLY A 12 7.07 -31.86 35.66
C GLY A 12 8.04 -30.68 35.58
N ASN A 13 9.14 -30.87 34.86
CA ASN A 13 10.10 -29.82 34.52
C ASN A 13 9.43 -28.85 33.53
N SER A 14 8.75 -27.82 34.04
CA SER A 14 8.14 -26.78 33.23
C SER A 14 9.20 -25.76 32.85
N ARG A 15 9.96 -26.07 31.78
CA ARG A 15 10.59 -25.03 30.97
C ARG A 15 9.44 -24.26 30.33
N GLU A 16 9.10 -23.14 30.94
CA GLU A 16 8.41 -22.05 30.26
C GLU A 16 9.27 -21.69 29.04
N SER A 17 8.84 -22.18 27.88
CA SER A 17 9.36 -21.73 26.60
C SER A 17 8.88 -20.30 26.41
N GLU A 18 9.79 -19.36 26.66
CA GLU A 18 9.69 -17.97 26.21
C GLU A 18 9.32 -17.97 24.71
N PRO A 19 8.31 -17.19 24.29
CA PRO A 19 7.99 -17.09 22.88
C PRO A 19 9.16 -16.42 22.16
N ALA A 20 9.71 -17.11 21.16
CA ALA A 20 10.72 -16.59 20.26
C ALA A 20 10.26 -15.23 19.71
N GLU A 21 10.99 -14.18 20.08
CA GLU A 21 10.80 -12.84 19.54
C GLU A 21 10.94 -12.90 18.02
N ALA A 22 9.81 -12.78 17.33
CA ALA A 22 9.78 -12.59 15.90
C ALA A 22 10.57 -11.30 15.61
N THR A 23 11.78 -11.46 15.07
CA THR A 23 12.64 -10.36 14.67
C THR A 23 11.97 -9.65 13.50
N THR A 24 11.07 -8.71 13.79
CA THR A 24 10.52 -7.79 12.80
C THR A 24 11.69 -6.97 12.28
N ASN A 25 12.23 -7.35 11.12
CA ASN A 25 13.11 -6.48 10.35
C ASN A 25 12.33 -5.17 10.09
N GLN A 26 12.63 -4.13 10.86
CA GLN A 26 12.03 -2.83 10.68
C GLN A 26 12.79 -2.13 9.55
N TRP A 27 12.29 -2.25 8.32
CA TRP A 27 12.81 -1.48 7.20
C TRP A 27 12.74 0.01 7.51
N GLN A 28 13.80 0.74 7.17
CA GLN A 28 13.80 2.19 7.32
C GLN A 28 12.70 2.80 6.46
N VAL A 29 11.90 3.68 7.07
CA VAL A 29 10.78 4.37 6.44
C VAL A 29 11.25 5.73 5.97
N LEU A 30 11.17 5.98 4.66
CA LEU A 30 11.55 7.27 4.07
C LEU A 30 10.36 8.21 3.94
N TYR A 31 9.16 7.67 3.74
CA TYR A 31 7.92 8.43 3.66
C TYR A 31 6.75 7.55 4.09
N GLU A 32 5.80 8.11 4.82
CA GLU A 32 4.58 7.41 5.21
C GLU A 32 3.42 8.38 5.35
N ASP A 33 2.30 8.07 4.70
CA ASP A 33 1.01 8.72 4.92
C ASP A 33 -0.08 7.65 5.18
N LYS A 34 -1.35 8.08 5.20
CA LYS A 34 -2.48 7.18 5.45
C LYS A 34 -2.68 6.10 4.37
N TYR A 35 -2.16 6.29 3.17
CA TYR A 35 -2.45 5.53 1.96
C TYR A 35 -1.21 4.87 1.34
N LEU A 36 -0.04 5.35 1.68
CA LEU A 36 1.22 4.95 1.10
C LEU A 36 2.31 4.89 2.19
N LYS A 37 3.19 3.92 2.07
CA LYS A 37 4.42 3.85 2.85
C LYS A 37 5.58 3.47 1.93
N VAL A 38 6.63 4.26 1.98
CA VAL A 38 7.86 4.11 1.21
C VAL A 38 8.95 3.68 2.18
N THR A 39 9.50 2.50 1.95
CA THR A 39 10.60 1.92 2.73
C THR A 39 11.80 1.67 1.84
N GLU A 40 12.97 1.41 2.41
CA GLU A 40 14.16 1.10 1.61
C GLU A 40 13.99 -0.12 0.68
N GLU A 41 13.15 -1.09 1.06
CA GLU A 41 12.98 -2.35 0.33
C GLU A 41 11.73 -2.40 -0.56
N ALA A 42 10.68 -1.67 -0.19
CA ALA A 42 9.41 -1.73 -0.89
C ALA A 42 8.56 -0.46 -0.82
N LEU A 43 7.65 -0.36 -1.79
CA LEU A 43 6.50 0.53 -1.80
C LEU A 43 5.27 -0.23 -1.29
N ILE A 44 4.67 0.25 -0.21
CA ILE A 44 3.51 -0.35 0.42
C ILE A 44 2.29 0.53 0.16
N VAL A 45 1.38 0.07 -0.70
CA VAL A 45 0.09 0.71 -0.95
C VAL A 45 -0.89 0.23 0.11
N LYS A 46 -1.28 1.10 1.03
CA LYS A 46 -2.24 0.79 2.10
C LYS A 46 -3.66 0.85 1.55
N LEU A 47 -4.55 0.04 2.12
CA LEU A 47 -5.97 0.00 1.74
C LEU A 47 -6.15 -0.33 0.24
N TYR A 48 -5.29 -1.18 -0.30
CA TYR A 48 -5.18 -1.49 -1.73
C TYR A 48 -6.39 -2.30 -2.25
N TYR A 49 -7.09 -3.03 -1.37
CA TYR A 49 -8.18 -3.91 -1.76
C TYR A 49 -9.40 -3.76 -0.84
N PHE A 50 -10.60 -3.88 -1.41
CA PHE A 50 -11.87 -4.05 -0.69
C PHE A 50 -12.42 -5.43 -1.07
N PRO A 51 -12.96 -6.22 -0.12
CA PRO A 51 -13.35 -5.86 1.25
C PRO A 51 -12.27 -6.01 2.32
N THR A 52 -11.17 -6.70 2.02
CA THR A 52 -10.06 -6.86 2.97
C THR A 52 -9.16 -5.63 2.84
N LEU A 53 -9.31 -4.64 3.74
CA LEU A 53 -8.52 -3.41 3.89
C LEU A 53 -7.01 -3.68 4.10
N GLY A 54 -6.42 -4.47 3.21
CA GLY A 54 -5.06 -4.93 3.25
C GLY A 54 -4.14 -3.94 2.56
N SER A 55 -2.87 -4.10 2.87
CA SER A 55 -1.80 -3.40 2.18
C SER A 55 -1.22 -4.31 1.10
N ARG A 56 -0.85 -3.74 -0.04
CA ARG A 56 -0.04 -4.41 -1.04
C ARG A 56 1.38 -3.90 -0.94
N THR A 57 2.29 -4.80 -0.58
CA THR A 57 3.73 -4.56 -0.69
C THR A 57 4.16 -4.83 -2.12
N ILE A 58 4.92 -3.92 -2.70
CA ILE A 58 5.50 -4.01 -4.04
C ILE A 58 6.98 -3.72 -3.88
N TYR A 59 7.83 -4.69 -4.17
CA TYR A 59 9.27 -4.50 -4.02
C TYR A 59 9.83 -3.63 -5.14
N TRP A 60 10.92 -2.91 -4.88
CA TRP A 60 11.47 -1.98 -5.84
C TRP A 60 11.87 -2.65 -7.15
N GLU A 61 12.40 -3.87 -7.11
CA GLU A 61 12.79 -4.65 -8.28
C GLU A 61 11.62 -5.00 -9.21
N GLU A 62 10.40 -5.08 -8.65
CA GLU A 62 9.17 -5.36 -9.39
C GLU A 62 8.61 -4.11 -10.07
N ILE A 63 8.99 -2.91 -9.63
CA ILE A 63 8.48 -1.65 -10.16
C ILE A 63 9.23 -1.29 -11.44
N GLU A 64 8.49 -1.03 -12.53
CA GLU A 64 9.04 -0.45 -13.78
C GLU A 64 9.11 1.06 -13.68
N TRP A 65 8.02 1.68 -13.21
CA TRP A 65 7.96 3.13 -12.98
C TRP A 65 6.85 3.48 -12.00
N VAL A 66 7.01 4.66 -11.39
CA VAL A 66 5.94 5.34 -10.64
C VAL A 66 5.81 6.74 -11.22
N LYS A 67 4.57 7.15 -11.49
CA LYS A 67 4.25 8.44 -12.09
C LYS A 67 3.05 9.06 -11.41
N ILE A 68 2.96 10.38 -11.43
CA ILE A 68 1.72 11.06 -11.09
C ILE A 68 0.66 10.74 -12.16
N ALA A 69 -0.62 10.69 -11.80
CA ALA A 69 -1.70 10.28 -12.70
C ALA A 69 -1.79 11.15 -13.98
N SER A 70 -1.47 12.44 -13.90
CA SER A 70 -1.31 13.30 -15.07
C SER A 70 -0.22 12.82 -16.04
N GLU A 71 0.93 12.42 -15.51
CA GLU A 71 2.10 11.94 -16.29
C GLU A 71 1.89 10.53 -16.85
N ALA A 72 1.11 9.71 -16.14
CA ALA A 72 0.68 8.38 -16.60
C ALA A 72 -0.45 8.44 -17.64
N ASN A 73 -0.88 9.64 -18.03
CA ASN A 73 -1.97 9.90 -18.97
C ASN A 73 -3.27 9.17 -18.59
N VAL A 74 -3.58 9.17 -17.28
CA VAL A 74 -4.75 8.46 -16.76
C VAL A 74 -6.02 9.15 -17.25
N GLY A 75 -6.84 8.40 -17.98
CA GLY A 75 -8.12 8.90 -18.44
C GLY A 75 -9.12 9.06 -17.30
N TRP A 76 -10.09 9.96 -17.47
CA TRP A 76 -11.24 10.10 -16.56
C TRP A 76 -11.89 8.75 -16.21
N LEU A 77 -11.98 7.83 -17.19
CA LEU A 77 -12.72 6.58 -17.02
C LEU A 77 -11.95 5.66 -16.08
N GLU A 78 -10.62 5.70 -16.17
CA GLU A 78 -9.74 4.93 -15.30
C GLU A 78 -9.75 5.48 -13.87
N LEU A 79 -9.91 6.79 -13.66
CA LEU A 79 -10.03 7.40 -12.33
C LEU A 79 -11.36 7.07 -11.62
N LYS A 80 -12.45 6.97 -12.37
CA LYS A 80 -13.81 6.80 -11.82
C LYS A 80 -14.08 5.36 -11.39
N MET A 81 -13.32 4.40 -11.90
CA MET A 81 -13.56 2.98 -11.66
C MET A 81 -12.80 2.50 -10.43
N TRP A 82 -13.56 2.08 -9.43
CA TRP A 82 -13.04 1.38 -8.26
C TRP A 82 -12.91 -0.10 -8.57
N GLY A 83 -11.86 -0.74 -8.05
CA GLY A 83 -11.65 -2.18 -8.23
C GLY A 83 -11.34 -2.58 -9.67
N MET A 84 -11.64 -3.83 -10.02
CA MET A 84 -11.43 -4.41 -11.35
C MET A 84 -12.42 -3.83 -12.37
N GLY A 85 -12.15 -2.64 -12.87
CA GLY A 85 -12.90 -2.01 -13.95
C GLY A 85 -12.40 -2.40 -15.34
N PHE A 86 -12.94 -1.76 -16.38
CA PHE A 86 -12.41 -1.84 -17.76
C PHE A 86 -11.04 -1.15 -17.92
N GLY A 87 -10.55 -0.47 -16.86
CA GLY A 87 -9.24 0.19 -16.82
C GLY A 87 -8.15 -0.74 -16.31
N SER A 88 -6.90 -0.44 -16.67
CA SER A 88 -5.73 -1.19 -16.23
C SER A 88 -5.25 -0.81 -14.83
N ILE A 89 -5.91 0.15 -14.14
CA ILE A 89 -5.45 0.73 -12.88
C ILE A 89 -6.40 0.34 -11.73
N TRP A 90 -5.82 -0.12 -10.63
CA TRP A 90 -6.54 -0.52 -9.42
C TRP A 90 -6.23 0.46 -8.30
N TRP A 91 -7.23 1.27 -7.95
CA TRP A 91 -7.13 2.32 -6.96
C TRP A 91 -7.35 1.81 -5.54
N ASN A 92 -6.63 2.40 -4.59
CA ASN A 92 -6.88 2.22 -3.17
C ASN A 92 -8.26 2.78 -2.73
N CYS A 93 -8.72 2.35 -1.55
CA CYS A 93 -10.11 2.52 -1.11
C CYS A 93 -10.53 3.97 -0.74
N LYS A 94 -9.77 5.02 -1.10
CA LYS A 94 -10.16 6.39 -0.76
C LYS A 94 -11.16 6.94 -1.78
N ALA A 95 -12.37 7.24 -1.30
CA ALA A 95 -13.39 7.87 -2.12
C ALA A 95 -13.04 9.31 -2.48
N ARG A 96 -12.51 9.53 -3.67
CA ARG A 96 -12.58 10.82 -4.34
C ARG A 96 -13.48 10.69 -5.56
N LEU A 97 -14.78 10.75 -5.34
CA LEU A 97 -15.75 10.87 -6.44
C LEU A 97 -15.45 12.16 -7.21
N LEU A 98 -15.14 12.05 -8.50
CA LEU A 98 -15.08 13.18 -9.43
C LEU A 98 -16.47 13.81 -9.51
N ASN A 99 -16.60 15.13 -9.29
CA ASN A 99 -17.84 15.81 -9.69
C ASN A 99 -17.85 16.00 -11.20
N ILE A 100 -18.94 15.55 -11.83
CA ILE A 100 -19.22 15.83 -13.25
C ILE A 100 -20.26 16.96 -13.36
N GLY A 101 -20.81 17.44 -12.23
CA GLY A 101 -21.85 18.46 -12.19
C GLY A 101 -21.41 19.76 -11.51
N ASN A 102 -22.00 20.86 -11.97
CA ASN A 102 -21.85 22.21 -11.41
C ASN A 102 -21.92 22.20 -9.88
N SER A 103 -20.89 22.77 -9.25
CA SER A 103 -20.78 23.00 -7.82
C SER A 103 -22.09 23.49 -7.20
N ARG A 104 -22.75 22.62 -6.41
CA ARG A 104 -23.62 23.09 -5.33
C ARG A 104 -22.79 23.07 -4.05
N ASN A 105 -22.64 24.26 -3.48
CA ASN A 105 -22.01 24.55 -2.19
C ASN A 105 -22.71 23.79 -1.03
N ASP A 106 -22.50 22.48 -0.89
CA ASP A 106 -22.99 21.73 0.30
C ASP A 106 -21.88 21.41 1.32
N GLY A 107 -20.63 21.82 1.09
CA GLY A 107 -19.53 21.54 2.01
C GLY A 107 -18.97 20.11 1.90
N ARG A 108 -19.48 19.26 0.99
CA ARG A 108 -18.76 18.05 0.58
C ARG A 108 -17.50 18.43 -0.19
N LEU A 109 -16.36 17.96 0.30
CA LEU A 109 -15.05 18.08 -0.33
C LEU A 109 -15.01 17.29 -1.65
N VAL A 110 -15.62 17.84 -2.70
CA VAL A 110 -15.57 17.25 -4.03
C VAL A 110 -14.29 17.70 -4.71
N ASN A 111 -13.45 16.73 -5.09
CA ASN A 111 -12.15 17.02 -5.68
C ASN A 111 -12.30 17.31 -7.17
N ARG A 112 -11.58 18.32 -7.67
CA ARG A 112 -11.51 18.56 -9.11
C ARG A 112 -10.66 17.48 -9.76
N LEU A 113 -10.87 17.25 -11.05
CA LEU A 113 -10.07 16.32 -11.84
C LEU A 113 -8.58 16.68 -11.79
N SER A 114 -8.25 17.99 -11.85
CA SER A 114 -6.89 18.50 -11.70
C SER A 114 -6.23 18.04 -10.39
N ASP A 115 -6.97 18.08 -9.29
CA ASP A 115 -6.45 17.80 -7.96
C ASP A 115 -6.20 16.30 -7.80
N ILE A 116 -7.09 15.48 -8.35
CA ILE A 116 -6.92 14.02 -8.40
C ILE A 116 -5.73 13.65 -9.28
N LEU A 117 -5.62 14.26 -10.46
CA LEU A 117 -4.51 13.99 -11.37
C LEU A 117 -3.16 14.40 -10.78
N ALA A 118 -3.10 15.43 -9.93
CA ALA A 118 -1.86 15.91 -9.31
C ALA A 118 -1.46 15.15 -8.02
N THR A 119 -2.40 14.47 -7.36
CA THR A 119 -2.16 13.84 -6.05
C THR A 119 -2.16 12.32 -6.06
N ASN A 120 -2.65 11.72 -7.14
CA ASN A 120 -2.64 10.27 -7.30
C ASN A 120 -1.35 9.82 -8.00
N ILE A 121 -0.76 8.75 -7.50
CA ILE A 121 0.34 8.05 -8.16
C ILE A 121 -0.19 6.77 -8.82
N VAL A 122 0.46 6.39 -9.92
CA VAL A 122 0.26 5.14 -10.64
C VAL A 122 1.58 4.40 -10.65
N ILE A 123 1.53 3.13 -10.27
CA ILE A 123 2.68 2.24 -10.17
C ILE A 123 2.53 1.20 -11.27
N LYS A 124 3.53 1.09 -12.14
CA LYS A 124 3.62 -0.01 -13.11
C LYS A 124 4.55 -1.08 -12.56
N VAL A 125 4.02 -2.30 -12.45
CA VAL A 125 4.74 -3.47 -11.96
C VAL A 125 5.04 -4.40 -13.14
N LYS A 126 6.25 -4.97 -13.17
CA LYS A 126 6.73 -5.92 -14.18
C LYS A 126 5.81 -7.11 -14.28
N GLY A 127 5.46 -7.50 -15.51
CA GLY A 127 4.60 -8.66 -15.77
C GLY A 127 3.15 -8.53 -15.27
N ALA A 128 2.79 -7.42 -14.63
CA ALA A 128 1.42 -7.19 -14.18
C ALA A 128 0.60 -6.46 -15.26
N CYS A 129 -0.56 -7.05 -15.60
CA CYS A 129 -1.58 -6.40 -16.42
C CYS A 129 -2.32 -5.27 -15.69
N ILE A 130 -2.16 -5.21 -14.36
CA ILE A 130 -2.84 -4.29 -13.46
C ILE A 130 -1.82 -3.37 -12.79
N ARG A 131 -2.07 -2.05 -12.87
CA ARG A 131 -1.28 -0.98 -12.26
C ARG A 131 -1.91 -0.57 -10.92
N PRO A 132 -1.20 -0.68 -9.80
CA PRO A 132 -1.66 -0.09 -8.55
C PRO A 132 -1.74 1.43 -8.63
N GLY A 133 -2.80 2.01 -8.08
CA GLY A 133 -2.98 3.46 -7.95
C GLY A 133 -3.25 3.85 -6.50
N SER A 134 -2.64 4.94 -6.05
CA SER A 134 -2.83 5.44 -4.68
C SER A 134 -2.91 6.95 -4.64
N PHE A 135 -3.83 7.47 -3.83
CA PHE A 135 -3.76 8.86 -3.38
C PHE A 135 -2.54 9.05 -2.46
N VAL A 136 -1.93 10.22 -2.55
CA VAL A 136 -0.79 10.66 -1.73
C VAL A 136 -1.09 12.04 -1.16
N GLU A 137 -0.87 12.24 0.14
CA GLU A 137 -1.13 13.52 0.81
C GLU A 137 -0.15 14.62 0.38
N HIS A 138 1.11 14.24 0.19
CA HIS A 138 2.20 15.13 -0.21
C HIS A 138 2.91 14.53 -1.43
N PRO A 139 2.37 14.72 -2.65
CA PRO A 139 2.88 14.07 -3.86
C PRO A 139 4.35 14.38 -4.12
N ASP A 140 4.78 15.64 -3.94
CA ASP A 140 6.18 16.04 -4.18
C ASP A 140 7.16 15.30 -3.26
N ALA A 141 6.85 15.21 -1.96
CA ALA A 141 7.68 14.52 -0.98
C ALA A 141 7.74 13.01 -1.23
N ALA A 142 6.59 12.41 -1.56
CA ALA A 142 6.53 10.99 -1.89
C ALA A 142 7.29 10.68 -3.18
N MET A 143 7.10 11.46 -4.24
CA MET A 143 7.78 11.29 -5.52
C MET A 143 9.30 11.51 -5.38
N ALA A 144 9.74 12.43 -4.51
CA ALA A 144 11.15 12.59 -4.19
C ALA A 144 11.74 11.33 -3.53
N ALA A 145 11.05 10.76 -2.53
CA ALA A 145 11.50 9.53 -1.86
C ALA A 145 11.48 8.31 -2.80
N ILE A 146 10.41 8.17 -3.60
CA ILE A 146 10.26 7.10 -4.60
C ILE A 146 11.32 7.22 -5.69
N GLY A 147 11.56 8.43 -6.20
CA GLY A 147 12.55 8.68 -7.25
C GLY A 147 13.96 8.28 -6.83
N GLN A 148 14.36 8.60 -5.59
CA GLN A 148 15.65 8.16 -5.04
C GLN A 148 15.79 6.64 -5.01
N LEU A 149 14.73 5.92 -4.62
CA LEU A 149 14.75 4.47 -4.51
C LEU A 149 14.65 3.76 -5.87
N ILE A 150 13.87 4.29 -6.82
CA ILE A 150 13.83 3.76 -8.18
C ILE A 150 15.20 3.92 -8.84
N TYR A 151 15.83 5.08 -8.74
CA TYR A 151 17.16 5.30 -9.31
C TYR A 151 18.22 4.36 -8.70
N ARG A 152 18.17 4.17 -7.38
CA ARG A 152 19.08 3.25 -6.66
C ARG A 152 18.93 1.80 -7.13
N ASN A 153 17.70 1.35 -7.36
CA ASN A 153 17.40 -0.05 -7.69
C ASN A 153 17.39 -0.34 -9.20
N HIS A 154 17.21 0.69 -10.04
CA HIS A 154 17.23 0.61 -11.50
C HIS A 154 18.09 1.73 -12.11
N PRO A 155 19.43 1.66 -12.00
CA PRO A 155 20.32 2.70 -12.50
C PRO A 155 20.33 2.89 -14.04
N HIS A 156 19.56 2.09 -14.78
CA HIS A 156 19.57 2.04 -16.25
C HIS A 156 18.19 2.21 -16.91
N THR A 157 17.14 2.57 -16.17
CA THR A 157 15.84 2.93 -16.76
C THR A 157 15.82 4.43 -17.08
N GLU A 158 16.07 4.75 -18.36
CA GLU A 158 15.78 6.05 -18.99
C GLU A 158 14.30 6.17 -19.41
#